data_AF-A0A962QYU7-F1
#
_entry.id   AF-A0A962QYU7-F1
#
_cell.length_a   1.000
_cell.length_b   1.000
_cell.length_c   1.000
_cell.angle_alpha   90.00
_cell.angle_beta   90.00
_cell.angle_gamma   90.00
#
_symmetry.space_group_name_H-M   'P 1'
#
loop_
_entity.id
_entity.type
_entity.pdbx_description
1 polymer ?
#
loop_
_entity_poly.entity_id
_entity_poly.type
_entity_poly.pdbx_seq_one_letter_code
_entity_poly.pdbx_strand_id
1 'polypeptide(L)'
;AQALTFAETGHLCLCTLHANNANQALDRIQSFFPAELHNQVWMDLSLNLKAMVAQQLLPRKDQKGRVPVVEVLLNSPLVADYIRKGEVHLIKDLMAKSTELGMQTLDQSLVAAYKEDLISREEALRYADSANDVRLQIKLFDKTKPGRNRAPTEELGLAYDKEESGRFVRR
;
A
#
# COMPACT_ATOMS: atom_id res chain seq x y z
N ALA A 1 -5.26 -11.34 21.31
CA ALA A 1 -6.25 -12.39 21.65
C ALA A 1 -7.60 -11.80 22.07
N GLN A 2 -7.69 -11.00 23.15
CA GLN A 2 -8.98 -10.54 23.70
C GLN A 2 -9.88 -9.77 22.71
N ALA A 3 -9.32 -8.91 21.86
CA ALA A 3 -10.12 -8.11 20.92
C ALA A 3 -10.87 -8.95 19.87
N LEU A 4 -10.32 -10.07 19.41
CA LEU A 4 -10.93 -10.91 18.39
C LEU A 4 -12.14 -11.66 18.94
N THR A 5 -12.01 -12.24 20.13
CA THR A 5 -13.10 -12.89 20.86
C THR A 5 -14.23 -11.90 21.19
N PHE A 6 -13.88 -10.66 21.56
CA PHE A 6 -14.88 -9.63 21.83
C PHE A 6 -15.65 -9.22 20.56
N ALA A 7 -14.96 -9.14 19.42
CA ALA A 7 -15.60 -8.90 18.13
C ALA A 7 -16.52 -10.06 17.69
N GLU A 8 -16.11 -11.30 17.94
CA GLU A 8 -16.89 -12.51 17.66
C GLU A 8 -18.21 -12.56 18.44
N THR A 9 -18.23 -12.06 19.67
CA THR A 9 -19.44 -11.96 20.50
C THR A 9 -20.35 -10.78 20.14
N GLY A 10 -20.04 -10.05 19.07
CA GLY A 10 -20.90 -8.99 18.53
C GLY A 10 -20.56 -7.57 18.98
N HIS A 11 -19.43 -7.36 19.67
CA HIS A 11 -19.00 -6.02 20.09
C HIS A 11 -18.17 -5.33 19.01
N LEU A 12 -18.34 -4.01 18.85
CA LEU A 12 -17.43 -3.22 18.04
C LEU A 12 -16.10 -3.03 18.78
N CYS A 13 -15.03 -3.57 18.21
CA CYS A 13 -13.68 -3.46 18.76
C CYS A 13 -12.81 -2.55 17.90
N LEU A 14 -12.15 -1.59 18.53
CA LEU A 14 -11.16 -0.72 17.90
C LEU A 14 -9.79 -1.06 18.46
N CYS A 15 -8.83 -1.32 17.58
CA CYS A 15 -7.47 -1.68 17.94
C CYS A 15 -6.49 -0.94 17.03
N THR A 16 -5.29 -0.67 17.57
CA THR A 16 -4.20 -0.05 16.81
C THR A 16 -3.03 -1.02 16.72
N LEU A 17 -2.40 -1.10 15.55
CA LEU A 17 -1.20 -1.88 15.32
C LEU A 17 -0.19 -1.06 14.54
N HIS A 18 1.10 -1.27 14.84
CA HIS A 18 2.17 -0.67 14.05
C HIS A 18 2.42 -1.49 12.77
N ALA A 19 1.85 -1.06 11.66
CA ALA A 19 2.07 -1.63 10.34
C ALA A 19 1.92 -0.54 9.28
N ASN A 20 2.67 -0.67 8.18
CA ASN A 20 2.70 0.37 7.14
C ASN A 20 1.50 0.27 6.18
N ASN A 21 0.97 -0.93 5.98
CA ASN A 21 -0.18 -1.20 5.11
C ASN A 21 -1.02 -2.38 5.67
N ALA A 22 -2.19 -2.61 5.09
CA ALA A 22 -3.15 -3.60 5.56
C ALA A 22 -2.61 -5.04 5.47
N ASN A 23 -1.87 -5.37 4.40
CA ASN A 23 -1.30 -6.71 4.21
C ASN A 23 -0.29 -7.05 5.33
N GLN A 24 0.67 -6.14 5.58
CA GLN A 24 1.64 -6.31 6.67
C GLN A 24 0.97 -6.36 8.05
N ALA A 25 -0.13 -5.62 8.22
CA ALA A 25 -0.89 -5.66 9.46
C ALA A 25 -1.53 -7.04 9.69
N LEU A 26 -2.08 -7.67 8.64
CA LEU A 26 -2.63 -9.03 8.70
C LEU A 26 -1.54 -10.07 9.04
N ASP A 27 -0.41 -10.04 8.32
CA ASP A 27 0.74 -10.92 8.58
C ASP A 27 1.24 -10.75 10.02
N ARG A 28 1.31 -9.50 10.50
CA ARG A 28 1.74 -9.20 11.86
C ARG A 28 0.74 -9.73 12.90
N ILE A 29 -0.56 -9.62 12.67
CA ILE A 29 -1.57 -10.22 13.56
C ILE A 29 -1.37 -11.73 13.65
N GLN A 30 -1.20 -12.42 12.51
CA GLN A 30 -0.96 -13.86 12.48
C GLN A 30 0.29 -14.24 13.27
N SER A 31 1.38 -13.49 13.13
CA SER A 31 2.66 -13.76 13.81
C SER A 31 2.60 -13.70 15.35
N PHE A 32 1.55 -13.12 15.94
CA PHE A 32 1.34 -13.15 17.39
C PHE A 32 0.85 -14.51 17.91
N PHE A 33 0.44 -15.41 17.03
CA PHE A 33 -0.11 -16.70 17.39
C PHE A 33 0.86 -17.84 16.99
N PRO A 34 0.88 -18.96 17.76
CA PRO A 34 1.56 -20.18 17.35
C PRO A 34 1.06 -20.69 15.99
N ALA A 35 1.94 -21.34 15.23
CA ALA A 35 1.65 -21.84 13.88
C ALA A 35 0.41 -22.76 13.82
N GLU A 36 0.19 -23.54 14.87
CA GLU A 36 -0.95 -24.45 15.01
C GLU A 36 -2.31 -23.73 14.98
N LEU A 37 -2.34 -22.45 15.39
CA LEU A 37 -3.55 -21.63 15.45
C LEU A 37 -3.72 -20.72 14.22
N HIS A 38 -2.78 -20.69 13.29
CA HIS A 38 -2.82 -19.75 12.17
C HIS A 38 -4.08 -19.89 11.31
N ASN A 39 -4.49 -21.12 11.01
CA ASN A 39 -5.71 -21.37 10.24
C ASN A 39 -6.96 -20.86 10.98
N GLN A 40 -7.01 -21.04 12.31
CA GLN A 40 -8.12 -20.53 13.12
C GLN A 40 -8.12 -19.00 13.13
N VAL A 41 -6.96 -18.37 13.31
CA VAL A 41 -6.82 -16.91 13.29
C VAL A 41 -7.28 -16.33 11.95
N TRP A 42 -6.94 -16.96 10.83
CA TRP A 42 -7.41 -16.53 9.51
C TRP A 42 -8.92 -16.66 9.35
N MET A 43 -9.51 -17.76 9.82
CA MET A 43 -10.95 -17.93 9.84
C MET A 43 -11.63 -16.83 10.65
N ASP A 44 -11.18 -16.61 11.88
CA ASP A 44 -11.75 -15.62 12.80
C ASP A 44 -11.61 -14.19 12.26
N LEU A 45 -10.46 -13.84 11.69
CA LEU A 45 -10.25 -12.55 11.03
C LEU A 45 -11.18 -12.38 9.83
N SER A 46 -11.36 -13.41 9.01
CA SER A 46 -12.25 -13.34 7.83
C SER A 46 -13.69 -13.01 8.19
N LEU A 47 -14.15 -13.48 9.35
CA LEU A 47 -15.53 -13.28 9.83
C LEU A 47 -15.71 -11.95 10.57
N ASN A 48 -14.73 -11.60 11.40
CA ASN A 48 -14.89 -10.53 12.39
C ASN A 48 -14.28 -9.20 11.95
N LEU A 49 -13.29 -9.19 11.05
CA LEU A 49 -12.73 -7.95 10.53
C LEU A 49 -13.80 -7.15 9.78
N LYS A 50 -13.87 -5.84 10.01
CA LYS A 50 -14.75 -4.93 9.26
C LYS A 50 -13.98 -4.03 8.31
N ALA A 51 -12.93 -3.41 8.83
CA ALA A 51 -12.05 -2.53 8.07
C ALA A 51 -10.66 -2.49 8.69
N MET A 52 -9.67 -2.13 7.87
CA MET A 52 -8.34 -1.72 8.33
C MET A 52 -8.02 -0.38 7.70
N VAL A 53 -7.48 0.52 8.52
CA VAL A 53 -7.02 1.83 8.06
C VAL A 53 -5.55 1.95 8.43
N ALA A 54 -4.69 1.99 7.41
CA ALA A 54 -3.28 2.32 7.60
C ALA A 54 -3.07 3.80 7.26
N GLN A 55 -2.31 4.51 8.09
CA GLN A 55 -2.14 5.95 7.98
C GLN A 55 -0.67 6.34 8.07
N GLN A 56 -0.28 7.31 7.25
CA GLN A 56 1.02 7.96 7.30
C GLN A 56 0.86 9.48 7.25
N LEU A 57 1.58 10.18 8.12
CA LEU A 57 1.57 11.64 8.17
C LEU A 57 2.80 12.19 7.46
N LEU A 58 2.61 12.68 6.23
CA LEU A 58 3.68 13.22 5.41
C LEU A 58 3.83 14.73 5.65
N PRO A 59 5.05 15.28 5.54
CA PRO A 59 5.25 16.73 5.60
C PRO A 59 4.51 17.41 4.43
N ARG A 60 3.79 18.49 4.74
CA ARG A 60 3.16 19.30 3.68
C ARG A 60 4.22 19.96 2.81
N LYS A 61 3.91 20.13 1.54
CA LYS A 61 4.75 20.87 0.57
C LYS A 61 5.04 22.30 1.02
N ASP A 62 4.09 22.97 1.66
CA ASP A 62 4.24 24.32 2.22
C ASP A 62 4.98 24.36 3.57
N GLN A 63 5.41 23.20 4.08
CA GLN A 63 6.06 23.00 5.39
C GLN A 63 5.21 23.46 6.60
N LYS A 64 3.92 23.77 6.40
CA LYS A 64 3.00 24.21 7.46
C LYS A 64 2.17 23.04 7.98
N GLY A 65 2.85 22.05 8.55
CA GLY A 65 2.23 20.88 9.16
C GLY A 65 2.34 19.61 8.31
N ARG A 66 1.36 18.71 8.45
CA ARG A 66 1.36 17.38 7.84
C ARG A 66 0.04 17.08 7.14
N VAL A 67 0.09 16.19 6.16
CA VAL A 67 -1.07 15.65 5.43
C VAL A 67 -1.18 14.15 5.74
N PRO A 68 -2.37 13.68 6.15
CA PRO A 68 -2.61 12.25 6.27
C PRO A 68 -2.77 11.64 4.88
N VAL A 69 -2.01 10.59 4.65
CA VAL A 69 -2.16 9.67 3.53
C VAL A 69 -2.66 8.37 4.12
N VAL A 70 -3.77 7.88 3.59
CA VAL A 70 -4.51 6.76 4.17
C VAL A 70 -4.74 5.65 3.16
N GLU A 71 -4.58 4.42 3.63
CA GLU A 71 -5.03 3.21 2.98
C GLU A 71 -6.26 2.68 3.72
N VAL A 72 -7.27 2.27 2.98
CA VAL A 72 -8.54 1.77 3.51
C VAL A 72 -8.85 0.41 2.88
N LEU A 73 -8.78 -0.62 3.71
CA LEU A 73 -9.25 -1.97 3.38
C LEU A 73 -10.62 -2.18 4.04
N LEU A 74 -11.60 -2.64 3.27
CA LEU A 74 -12.90 -3.07 3.79
C LEU A 74 -13.05 -4.59 3.61
N ASN A 75 -13.68 -5.26 4.57
CA ASN A 75 -13.85 -6.71 4.50
C ASN A 75 -15.03 -7.11 3.60
N SER A 76 -14.85 -6.97 2.28
CA SER A 76 -15.80 -7.49 1.29
C SER A 76 -15.82 -9.02 1.26
N PRO A 77 -16.83 -9.69 0.67
CA PRO A 77 -16.86 -11.15 0.60
C PRO A 77 -15.61 -11.78 -0.02
N LEU A 78 -15.00 -11.13 -1.02
CA LEU A 78 -13.77 -11.61 -1.65
C LEU A 78 -12.53 -11.36 -0.77
N VAL A 79 -12.48 -10.23 -0.05
CA VAL A 79 -11.41 -9.99 0.95
C VAL A 79 -11.48 -11.03 2.05
N ALA A 80 -12.67 -11.34 2.56
CA ALA A 80 -12.87 -12.37 3.57
C ALA A 80 -12.38 -13.75 3.09
N ASP A 81 -12.65 -14.11 1.83
CA ASP A 81 -12.16 -15.36 1.24
C ASP A 81 -10.63 -15.40 1.15
N TYR A 82 -9.97 -14.32 0.71
CA TYR A 82 -8.52 -14.23 0.69
C TYR A 82 -7.90 -14.30 2.09
N ILE A 83 -8.49 -13.62 3.08
CA ILE A 83 -8.03 -13.69 4.47
C ILE A 83 -8.15 -15.12 4.99
N ARG A 84 -9.29 -15.79 4.75
CA ARG A 84 -9.52 -17.17 5.20
C ARG A 84 -8.49 -18.15 4.64
N LYS A 85 -8.07 -17.96 3.39
CA LYS A 85 -7.06 -18.78 2.71
C LYS A 85 -5.62 -18.38 3.05
N GLY A 86 -5.40 -17.27 3.73
CA GLY A 86 -4.07 -16.69 3.96
C GLY A 86 -3.45 -16.06 2.72
N GLU A 87 -4.23 -15.80 1.66
CA GLU A 87 -3.77 -15.21 0.39
C GLU A 87 -3.73 -13.67 0.45
N VAL A 88 -3.19 -13.13 1.54
CA VAL A 88 -3.25 -11.68 1.84
C VAL A 88 -2.49 -10.82 0.83
N HIS A 89 -1.55 -11.40 0.08
CA HIS A 89 -0.83 -10.72 -0.99
C HIS A 89 -1.76 -10.26 -2.13
N LEU A 90 -2.88 -10.94 -2.36
CA LEU A 90 -3.87 -10.59 -3.40
C LEU A 90 -4.74 -9.38 -3.02
N ILE A 91 -4.79 -9.03 -1.73
CA ILE A 91 -5.66 -7.98 -1.21
C ILE A 91 -5.28 -6.60 -1.77
N LYS A 92 -3.98 -6.34 -2.00
CA LYS A 92 -3.54 -5.03 -2.52
C LYS A 92 -4.10 -4.75 -3.91
N ASP A 93 -4.00 -5.73 -4.81
CA ASP A 93 -4.52 -5.60 -6.17
C ASP A 93 -6.05 -5.50 -6.19
N LEU A 94 -6.72 -6.20 -5.27
CA LEU A 94 -8.17 -6.10 -5.09
C LEU A 94 -8.59 -4.71 -4.61
N MET A 95 -7.91 -4.15 -3.60
CA MET A 95 -8.16 -2.79 -3.12
C MET A 95 -8.00 -1.77 -4.23
N ALA A 96 -6.93 -1.89 -5.04
CA ALA A 96 -6.68 -0.97 -6.15
C ALA A 96 -7.82 -0.92 -7.18
N LYS A 97 -8.54 -2.04 -7.37
CA LYS A 97 -9.69 -2.17 -8.29
C LYS A 97 -11.04 -1.83 -7.65
N SER A 98 -11.12 -1.83 -6.32
CA SER A 98 -12.39 -1.75 -5.57
C SER A 98 -12.66 -0.35 -5.01
N THR A 99 -12.22 0.70 -5.72
CA THR A 99 -12.35 2.09 -5.27
C THR A 99 -13.80 2.54 -5.14
N GLU A 100 -14.70 2.00 -5.95
CA GLU A 100 -16.15 2.26 -5.89
C GLU A 100 -16.79 1.77 -4.57
N LEU A 101 -16.20 0.75 -3.94
CA LEU A 101 -16.63 0.25 -2.63
C LEU A 101 -16.06 1.09 -1.47
N GLY A 102 -15.26 2.12 -1.76
CA GLY A 102 -14.58 2.94 -0.75
C GLY A 102 -13.23 2.39 -0.29
N MET A 103 -12.69 1.37 -0.97
CA MET A 103 -11.31 0.93 -0.73
C MET A 103 -10.32 1.88 -1.41
N GLN A 104 -9.12 1.96 -0.87
CA GLN A 104 -8.06 2.79 -1.43
C GLN A 104 -6.71 2.27 -0.97
N THR A 105 -5.76 2.12 -1.88
CA THR A 105 -4.36 1.78 -1.51
C THR A 105 -3.59 3.02 -1.07
N LEU A 106 -2.52 2.82 -0.30
CA LEU A 106 -1.63 3.91 0.10
C LEU A 106 -1.06 4.64 -1.14
N ASP A 107 -0.64 3.90 -2.16
CA ASP A 107 -0.11 4.44 -3.42
C ASP A 107 -1.13 5.35 -4.14
N GLN A 108 -2.42 4.97 -4.16
CA GLN A 108 -3.49 5.80 -4.73
C GLN A 108 -3.67 7.10 -3.92
N SER A 109 -3.59 7.01 -2.60
CA SER A 109 -3.67 8.15 -1.68
C SER A 109 -2.50 9.12 -1.84
N LEU A 110 -1.27 8.62 -2.00
CA LEU A 110 -0.08 9.42 -2.31
C LEU A 110 -0.23 10.17 -3.63
N VAL A 111 -0.69 9.49 -4.68
CA VAL A 111 -0.92 10.11 -5.99
C VAL A 111 -2.00 11.19 -5.89
N ALA A 112 -3.08 10.96 -5.15
CA ALA A 112 -4.12 11.98 -4.93
C ALA A 112 -3.57 13.21 -4.20
N ALA A 113 -2.84 13.02 -3.09
CA ALA A 113 -2.22 14.11 -2.34
C ALA A 113 -1.21 14.91 -3.18
N TYR A 114 -0.46 14.25 -4.08
CA TYR A 114 0.41 14.94 -5.03
C TYR A 114 -0.39 15.75 -6.07
N LYS A 115 -1.47 15.18 -6.61
CA LYS A 115 -2.32 15.84 -7.61
C LYS A 115 -2.95 17.13 -7.07
N GLU A 116 -3.30 17.13 -5.79
CA GLU A 116 -3.81 18.26 -5.02
C GLU A 116 -2.73 19.26 -4.56
N ASP A 117 -1.47 19.04 -4.94
CA ASP A 117 -0.31 19.88 -4.57
C ASP A 117 -0.01 19.92 -3.05
N LEU A 118 -0.49 18.94 -2.29
CA LEU A 118 -0.33 18.86 -0.83
C LEU A 118 1.04 18.34 -0.41
N ILE A 119 1.63 17.42 -1.18
CA ILE A 119 2.95 16.82 -0.92
C ILE A 119 3.88 16.98 -2.12
N SER A 120 5.19 16.94 -1.88
CA SER A 120 6.18 16.98 -2.97
C SER A 120 6.26 15.63 -3.69
N ARG A 121 6.78 15.64 -4.92
CA ARG A 121 7.05 14.41 -5.68
C ARG A 121 8.03 13.50 -4.96
N GLU A 122 9.04 14.07 -4.29
CA GLU A 122 10.05 13.32 -3.56
C GLU A 122 9.45 12.58 -2.37
N GLU A 123 8.58 13.26 -1.61
CA GLU A 123 7.88 12.65 -0.48
C GLU A 123 6.90 11.57 -0.96
N ALA A 124 6.16 11.81 -2.06
CA ALA A 124 5.29 10.80 -2.64
C ALA A 124 6.04 9.52 -3.05
N LEU A 125 7.25 9.64 -3.60
CA LEU A 125 8.06 8.48 -4.00
C LEU A 125 8.77 7.80 -2.83
N ARG A 126 9.13 8.55 -1.78
CA ARG A 126 9.80 8.02 -0.60
C ARG A 126 8.88 7.09 0.21
N TYR A 127 7.61 7.44 0.31
CA TYR A 127 6.62 6.71 1.12
C TYR A 127 5.76 5.74 0.29
N ALA A 128 6.01 5.63 -1.01
CA ALA A 128 5.31 4.69 -1.88
C ALA A 128 5.69 3.24 -1.55
N ASP A 129 4.68 2.36 -1.52
CA ASP A 129 4.92 0.92 -1.50
C ASP A 129 5.45 0.45 -2.86
N SER A 130 4.88 0.99 -3.95
CA SER A 130 5.38 0.81 -5.32
C SER A 130 5.85 2.13 -5.91
N ALA A 131 7.11 2.48 -5.64
CA ALA A 131 7.72 3.71 -6.15
C ALA A 131 7.67 3.81 -7.69
N ASN A 132 7.73 2.67 -8.39
CA ASN A 132 7.64 2.63 -9.86
C ASN A 132 6.25 3.03 -10.35
N ASP A 133 5.19 2.51 -9.75
CA ASP A 133 3.81 2.78 -10.15
C ASP A 133 3.42 4.22 -9.81
N VAL A 134 3.74 4.67 -8.59
CA VAL A 134 3.52 6.07 -8.18
C VAL A 134 4.28 7.02 -9.12
N ARG A 135 5.53 6.70 -9.47
CA ARG A 135 6.32 7.50 -10.43
C ARG A 135 5.66 7.57 -11.80
N LEU A 136 5.14 6.46 -12.31
CA LEU A 136 4.46 6.42 -13.60
C LEU A 136 3.19 7.26 -13.57
N GLN A 137 2.36 7.10 -12.54
CA GLN A 137 1.12 7.85 -12.36
C GLN A 137 1.36 9.37 -12.26
N ILE A 138 2.37 9.79 -11.49
CA ILE A 138 2.78 11.20 -11.40
C ILE A 138 3.22 11.74 -12.77
N LYS A 139 4.07 11.01 -13.49
CA LYS A 139 4.54 11.43 -14.83
C LYS A 139 3.40 11.57 -15.83
N LEU A 140 2.43 10.65 -15.81
CA LEU A 140 1.26 10.70 -16.69
C LEU A 140 0.39 11.93 -16.38
N PHE A 141 0.19 12.24 -15.10
CA PHE A 141 -0.54 13.42 -14.67
C PHE A 141 0.18 14.74 -15.01
N ASP A 142 1.50 14.80 -14.87
CA ASP A 142 2.26 16.01 -15.23
C ASP A 142 2.22 16.27 -16.74
N LYS A 143 2.16 15.22 -17.57
CA LYS A 143 2.00 15.34 -19.04
C LYS A 143 0.62 15.87 -19.44
N THR A 144 -0.42 15.61 -18.66
CA THR A 144 -1.80 16.03 -18.98
C THR A 144 -2.13 17.42 -18.47
N LYS A 145 -1.29 18.05 -17.64
CA LYS A 145 -1.47 19.45 -17.21
C LYS A 145 -1.09 20.42 -18.33
N PRO A 146 -2.04 21.17 -18.94
CA PRO A 146 -1.69 22.27 -19.83
C PRO A 146 -1.09 23.41 -18.98
N GLY A 147 0.18 23.75 -19.21
CA GLY A 147 0.77 25.01 -18.71
C GLY A 147 1.91 24.93 -17.68
N ARG A 148 2.47 23.75 -17.35
CA ARG A 148 3.71 23.69 -16.56
C ARG A 148 4.90 23.53 -17.50
N ASN A 149 5.69 24.60 -17.66
CA ASN A 149 6.86 24.68 -18.54
C ASN A 149 7.71 23.40 -18.50
N ARG A 150 7.93 22.81 -19.68
CA ARG A 150 8.89 21.73 -19.89
C ARG A 150 10.27 22.27 -19.55
N ALA A 151 10.93 21.72 -18.52
CA ALA A 151 12.38 21.80 -18.45
C ALA A 151 12.94 21.02 -19.67
N PRO A 152 13.96 21.54 -20.39
CA PRO A 152 14.47 20.89 -21.58
C PRO A 152 15.00 19.49 -21.27
N THR A 153 14.69 18.58 -22.18
CA THR A 153 15.22 17.23 -22.34
C THR A 153 16.64 17.01 -21.81
N GLU A 154 16.77 16.22 -20.74
CA GLU A 154 17.95 15.37 -20.54
C GLU A 154 17.67 14.02 -21.20
N GLU A 155 18.69 13.56 -21.91
CA GLU A 155 18.69 12.53 -22.92
C GLU A 155 18.18 11.16 -22.44
N LEU A 156 17.47 10.47 -23.34
CA LEU A 156 17.26 9.03 -23.26
C LEU A 156 18.61 8.31 -23.34
N GLY A 157 19.25 8.08 -22.20
CA GLY A 157 20.28 7.05 -22.04
C GLY A 157 19.64 5.75 -21.56
N LEU A 158 19.24 4.87 -22.47
CA LEU A 158 19.06 3.44 -22.14
C LEU A 158 20.45 2.83 -21.95
N ALA A 159 21.04 3.00 -20.76
CA ALA A 159 22.21 2.24 -20.37
C ALA A 159 21.77 0.80 -20.11
N TYR A 160 22.02 -0.08 -21.08
CA TYR A 160 22.07 -1.52 -20.85
C TYR A 160 23.32 -1.81 -20.02
N ASP A 161 23.15 -2.34 -18.81
CA ASP A 161 24.25 -2.89 -18.02
C ASP A 161 24.87 -4.07 -18.80
N LYS A 162 26.00 -3.83 -19.44
CA LYS A 162 26.88 -4.85 -20.01
C LYS A 162 28.00 -5.14 -19.01
N GLU A 163 27.71 -5.96 -18.01
CA GLU A 163 28.73 -6.69 -17.27
C GLU A 163 28.25 -8.11 -16.99
N GLU A 164 28.44 -9.00 -17.96
CA GLU A 164 28.96 -10.37 -17.74
C GLU A 164 29.09 -11.07 -19.09
N SER A 165 30.23 -10.86 -19.76
CA SER A 165 30.66 -11.72 -20.84
C SER A 165 32.14 -12.07 -20.67
N GLY A 166 32.38 -13.24 -20.08
CA GLY A 166 33.46 -14.13 -20.48
C GLY A 166 34.89 -13.81 -19.99
N ARG A 167 35.27 -14.43 -18.87
CA ARG A 167 36.63 -14.98 -18.72
C ARG A 167 36.56 -16.50 -18.75
N PHE A 168 36.51 -17.06 -19.95
CA PHE A 168 37.02 -18.41 -20.20
C PHE A 168 38.30 -18.23 -21.03
N VAL A 169 39.45 -18.25 -20.35
CA VAL A 169 40.76 -18.36 -20.98
C VAL A 169 41.12 -19.84 -21.00
N ARG A 170 41.30 -20.36 -22.21
CA ARG A 170 41.84 -21.71 -22.47
C ARG A 170 43.30 -21.77 -22.04
N ARG A 171 43.66 -22.82 -21.31
CA ARG A 171 44.90 -23.58 -21.46
C ARG A 171 44.57 -25.05 -21.32
#